data_AF-A0A812JP26-F1
#
_entry.id   AF-A0A812JP26-F1
#
_cell.length_a   1.000
_cell.length_b   1.000
_cell.length_c   1.000
_cell.angle_alpha   90.00
_cell.angle_beta   90.00
_cell.angle_gamma   90.00
#
_symmetry.space_group_name_H-M   'P 1'
#
loop_
_entity.id
_entity.type
_entity.pdbx_description
1 polymer ?
#
loop_
_entity_poly.entity_id
_entity_poly.type
_entity_poly.pdbx_seq_one_letter_code
_entity_poly.pdbx_strand_id
1 'polypeptide(L)'
;VLGRIYKDAPTLCLVVTSILTLLILLIILFSTCIARLTGTRGAIAVDLVFLWLFARLVARALMFPGSLKLFQRSTEANYRTEIARHYIINVRQLWMFLRHAAHLSDHVRGVTLEGLEKACAAVNSLACSLRTQEQHEVRLTAEQREVLDSAEDLGQWLHTLQVQSLHPRGQGAVTLPLGEWLAWARQEASRSRMPQAEFIGRSELDAQGTLPSKLARLERLLSVMEDLKTPKSGMLTTAMRFLKVPTVGSLNQLRAELQIHYSGQHFWVKTKGGHRLDAMFIPCQRGHRLPEEVSNVSDQIPLNEGHLNPTLIWCNPNAAYYEAMVYQAGILKFWANQGCNLFLFNYAGYGRSSGQPSPSRVAEDGEAVVNFLKSRGVAKLGIYGRSIGGIAACHLARRFPEVQILITDRTLKLHLYEVLAASTLSLLRMPVDQ
;
A
#
# COMPACT_ATOMS: atom_id res chain seq x y z
N VAL A 1 -18.22 7.06 31.62
CA VAL A 1 -17.41 6.40 30.56
C VAL A 1 -16.44 5.39 31.15
N LEU A 2 -15.52 5.78 32.05
CA LEU A 2 -14.59 4.87 32.74
C LEU A 2 -15.28 3.69 33.46
N GLY A 3 -16.40 3.93 34.16
CA GLY A 3 -17.17 2.85 34.81
C GLY A 3 -17.88 1.88 33.86
N ARG A 4 -18.06 2.22 32.57
CA ARG A 4 -18.56 1.27 31.55
C ARG A 4 -17.41 0.43 31.00
N ILE A 5 -16.27 1.05 30.68
CA ILE A 5 -15.06 0.35 30.24
C ILE A 5 -14.57 -0.65 31.30
N TYR A 6 -14.66 -0.29 32.58
CA TYR A 6 -14.29 -1.18 33.70
C TYR A 6 -15.21 -2.41 33.82
N LYS A 7 -16.48 -2.29 33.41
CA LYS A 7 -17.43 -3.42 33.36
C LYS A 7 -17.16 -4.34 32.16
N ASP A 8 -16.80 -3.77 31.02
CA ASP A 8 -16.66 -4.51 29.77
C ASP A 8 -15.26 -5.16 29.61
N ALA A 9 -14.22 -4.61 30.25
CA ALA A 9 -12.84 -5.11 30.17
C ALA A 9 -12.02 -4.82 31.46
N PRO A 10 -12.37 -5.42 32.61
CA PRO A 10 -11.72 -5.13 33.90
C PRO A 10 -10.21 -5.41 33.89
N THR A 11 -9.78 -6.46 33.20
CA THR A 11 -8.37 -6.83 33.05
C THR A 11 -7.57 -5.78 32.28
N LEU A 12 -8.17 -5.17 31.24
CA LEU A 12 -7.53 -4.10 30.48
C LEU A 12 -7.36 -2.85 31.33
N CYS A 13 -8.39 -2.48 32.10
CA CYS A 13 -8.31 -1.36 33.04
C CYS A 13 -7.19 -1.57 34.06
N LEU A 14 -7.08 -2.77 34.64
CA LEU A 14 -6.07 -3.09 35.64
C LEU A 14 -4.65 -3.05 35.05
N VAL A 15 -4.46 -3.57 33.84
CA VAL A 15 -3.16 -3.47 33.12
C VAL A 15 -2.80 -2.01 32.83
N VAL A 16 -3.74 -1.20 32.33
CA VAL A 16 -3.48 0.21 32.03
C VAL A 16 -3.14 1.00 33.29
N THR A 17 -3.87 0.79 34.39
CA THR A 17 -3.57 1.48 35.65
C THR A 17 -2.22 1.02 36.22
N SER A 18 -1.89 -0.27 36.18
CA SER A 18 -0.57 -0.76 36.60
C SER A 18 0.57 -0.15 35.78
N ILE A 19 0.41 -0.03 34.46
CA ILE A 19 1.41 0.60 33.58
C ILE A 19 1.57 2.08 33.92
N LEU A 20 0.47 2.82 34.09
CA LEU A 20 0.51 4.24 34.43
C LEU A 20 1.18 4.46 35.80
N THR A 21 0.84 3.66 36.80
CA THR A 21 1.45 3.73 38.12
C THR A 21 2.95 3.44 38.05
N LEU A 22 3.36 2.41 37.32
CA LEU A 22 4.78 2.10 37.12
C LEU A 22 5.52 3.26 36.43
N LEU A 23 4.90 3.88 35.42
CA LEU A 23 5.48 5.02 34.70
C LEU A 23 5.66 6.24 35.62
N ILE A 24 4.67 6.52 36.47
CA ILE A 24 4.74 7.59 37.47
C ILE A 24 5.86 7.32 38.47
N LEU A 25 5.97 6.09 38.97
CA LEU A 25 7.03 5.70 39.91
C LEU A 25 8.42 5.85 39.27
N LEU A 26 8.57 5.46 37.99
CA LEU A 26 9.82 5.63 37.25
C LEU A 26 10.17 7.11 37.04
N ILE A 27 9.19 7.96 36.74
CA ILE A 27 9.39 9.42 36.61
C ILE A 27 9.84 10.01 37.96
N ILE A 28 9.18 9.64 39.06
CA ILE A 28 9.54 10.11 40.41
C ILE A 28 10.96 9.64 40.77
N LEU A 29 11.29 8.37 40.51
CA LEU A 29 12.62 7.82 40.76
C LEU A 29 13.69 8.58 39.95
N PHE A 30 13.45 8.79 38.66
CA PHE A 30 14.33 9.54 37.77
C PHE A 30 14.55 10.97 38.27
N SER A 31 13.47 11.70 38.57
CA SER A 31 13.54 13.07 39.10
C SER A 31 14.30 13.13 40.43
N THR A 32 14.09 12.15 41.32
CA THR A 32 14.83 12.01 42.59
C THR A 32 16.34 11.80 42.37
N CYS A 33 16.71 10.95 41.41
CA CYS A 33 18.11 10.74 41.04
C CYS A 33 18.75 12.02 40.48
N ILE A 34 18.07 12.73 39.58
CA ILE A 34 18.54 14.01 39.04
C ILE A 34 18.67 15.07 40.13
N ALA A 35 17.72 15.10 41.09
CA ALA A 35 17.76 16.03 42.22
C ALA A 35 18.97 15.80 43.12
N ARG A 36 19.38 14.53 43.31
CA ARG A 36 20.62 14.19 44.04
C ARG A 36 21.89 14.64 43.30
N LEU A 37 21.88 14.67 41.97
CA LEU A 37 23.04 15.04 41.16
C LEU A 37 23.17 16.55 40.93
N THR A 38 22.05 17.26 40.80
CA THR A 38 22.01 18.66 40.34
C THR A 38 21.33 19.62 41.32
N GLY A 39 20.83 19.10 42.45
CA GLY A 39 19.96 19.82 43.37
C GLY A 39 18.51 19.92 42.87
N THR A 40 17.59 20.31 43.74
CA THR A 40 16.15 20.39 43.44
C THR A 40 15.84 21.32 42.27
N ARG A 41 16.54 22.46 42.16
CA ARG A 41 16.37 23.41 41.06
C ARG A 41 16.78 22.81 39.70
N GLY A 42 17.86 22.02 39.69
CA GLY A 42 18.32 21.31 38.50
C GLY A 42 17.33 20.23 38.05
N ALA A 43 16.78 19.45 38.98
CA ALA A 43 15.74 18.46 38.69
C ALA A 43 14.47 19.10 38.12
N ILE A 44 13.99 20.20 38.70
CA ILE A 44 12.83 20.93 38.17
C ILE A 44 13.09 21.39 36.72
N ALA A 45 14.26 21.92 36.42
CA ALA A 45 14.60 22.35 35.07
C ALA A 45 14.59 21.17 34.08
N VAL A 46 15.17 20.03 34.46
CA VAL A 46 15.15 18.79 33.65
C VAL A 46 13.72 18.30 33.44
N ASP A 47 12.90 18.25 34.48
CA ASP A 47 11.50 17.80 34.40
C ASP A 47 10.67 18.71 33.48
N LEU A 48 10.88 20.02 33.50
CA LEU A 48 10.23 20.96 32.57
C LEU A 48 10.62 20.71 31.11
N VAL A 49 11.90 20.37 30.85
CA VAL A 49 12.36 19.99 29.51
C VAL A 49 11.70 18.69 29.05
N PHE A 50 11.62 17.67 29.92
CA PHE A 50 10.94 16.42 29.62
C PHE A 50 9.44 16.63 29.36
N LEU A 51 8.77 17.45 30.18
CA LEU A 51 7.37 17.81 29.99
C LEU A 51 7.15 18.50 28.63
N TRP A 52 8.03 19.43 28.25
CA TRP A 52 7.98 20.08 26.94
C TRP A 52 8.20 19.09 25.78
N LEU A 53 9.18 18.19 25.89
CA LEU A 53 9.42 17.15 24.87
C LEU A 53 8.22 16.19 24.75
N PHE A 54 7.63 15.80 25.87
CA PHE A 54 6.43 14.97 25.91
C PHE A 54 5.23 15.69 25.28
N ALA A 55 4.99 16.96 25.64
CA ALA A 55 3.94 17.78 25.03
C ALA A 55 4.13 17.91 23.52
N ARG A 56 5.37 18.06 23.03
CA ARG A 56 5.68 18.06 21.59
C ARG A 56 5.37 16.72 20.93
N LEU A 57 5.70 15.61 21.58
CA LEU A 57 5.38 14.27 21.08
C LEU A 57 3.87 14.05 20.99
N VAL A 58 3.12 14.44 22.04
CA VAL A 58 1.65 14.36 22.07
C VAL A 58 1.04 15.24 20.98
N ALA A 59 1.48 16.49 20.85
CA ALA A 59 1.02 17.39 19.80
C ALA A 59 1.28 16.79 18.40
N ARG A 60 2.47 16.23 18.17
CA ARG A 60 2.78 15.52 16.91
C ARG A 60 1.90 14.28 16.70
N ALA A 61 1.63 13.50 17.74
CA ALA A 61 0.77 12.32 17.64
C ALA A 61 -0.68 12.69 17.28
N LEU A 62 -1.19 13.79 17.84
CA LEU A 62 -2.55 14.27 17.58
C LEU A 62 -2.67 14.94 16.20
N MET A 63 -1.68 15.75 15.82
CA MET A 63 -1.72 16.54 14.60
C MET A 63 -1.15 15.82 13.38
N PHE A 64 -0.20 14.90 13.56
CA PHE A 64 0.49 14.19 12.49
C PHE A 64 0.74 12.72 12.83
N PRO A 65 -0.31 11.93 13.15
CA PRO A 65 -0.17 10.54 13.56
C PRO A 65 0.58 9.70 12.52
N GLY A 66 0.34 9.92 11.22
CA GLY A 66 1.04 9.20 10.14
C GLY A 66 2.56 9.41 10.09
N SER A 67 3.08 10.41 10.81
CA SER A 67 4.53 10.60 10.95
C SER A 67 5.18 9.70 12.01
N LEU A 68 4.38 8.97 12.80
CA LEU A 68 4.88 8.09 13.86
C LEU A 68 5.04 6.67 13.34
N LYS A 69 6.18 6.05 13.62
CA LYS A 69 6.42 4.65 13.19
C LYS A 69 5.43 3.66 13.78
N LEU A 70 4.95 3.86 15.00
CA LEU A 70 3.89 3.01 15.56
C LEU A 70 2.60 3.11 14.74
N PHE A 71 2.23 4.31 14.27
CA PHE A 71 1.06 4.48 13.42
C PHE A 71 1.26 3.83 12.04
N GLN A 72 2.45 3.95 11.46
CA GLN A 72 2.83 3.22 10.25
C GLN A 72 2.68 1.70 10.44
N ARG A 73 3.22 1.14 11.53
CA ARG A 73 3.12 -0.30 11.82
C ARG A 73 1.67 -0.76 12.00
N SER A 74 0.84 0.06 12.64
CA SER A 74 -0.60 -0.18 12.76
C SER A 74 -1.28 -0.21 11.38
N THR A 75 -0.92 0.74 10.51
CA THR A 75 -1.45 0.81 9.13
C THR A 75 -1.05 -0.39 8.29
N GLU A 76 0.24 -0.77 8.31
CA GLU A 76 0.75 -1.95 7.61
C GLU A 76 0.17 -3.26 8.18
N ALA A 77 -0.12 -3.32 9.49
CA ALA A 77 -0.78 -4.47 10.08
C ALA A 77 -2.21 -4.70 9.54
N ASN A 78 -2.94 -3.61 9.26
CA ASN A 78 -4.26 -3.70 8.62
C ASN A 78 -4.12 -4.16 7.17
N TYR A 79 -3.20 -3.57 6.40
CA TYR A 79 -2.94 -3.98 5.02
C TYR A 79 -2.49 -5.43 4.90
N ARG A 80 -1.64 -5.89 5.83
CA ARG A 80 -1.24 -7.30 5.91
C ARG A 80 -2.45 -8.22 5.97
N THR A 81 -3.40 -7.93 6.86
CA THR A 81 -4.60 -8.76 7.05
C THR A 81 -5.47 -8.76 5.79
N GLU A 82 -5.70 -7.60 5.19
CA GLU A 82 -6.51 -7.48 3.97
C GLU A 82 -5.87 -8.20 2.77
N ILE A 83 -4.58 -7.96 2.53
CA ILE A 83 -3.86 -8.61 1.42
C ILE A 83 -3.81 -10.12 1.64
N ALA A 84 -3.49 -10.58 2.84
CA ALA A 84 -3.48 -12.01 3.16
C ALA A 84 -4.86 -12.64 2.90
N ARG A 85 -5.95 -11.99 3.31
CA ARG A 85 -7.31 -12.48 3.07
C ARG A 85 -7.61 -12.60 1.57
N HIS A 86 -7.33 -11.57 0.77
CA HIS A 86 -7.56 -11.61 -0.67
C HIS A 86 -6.70 -12.66 -1.37
N TYR A 87 -5.43 -12.80 -0.96
CA TYR A 87 -4.54 -13.82 -1.49
C TYR A 87 -5.09 -15.23 -1.24
N ILE A 88 -5.52 -15.52 0.00
CA ILE A 88 -6.10 -16.82 0.36
C ILE A 88 -7.33 -17.12 -0.49
N ILE A 89 -8.26 -16.16 -0.65
CA ILE A 89 -9.49 -16.35 -1.43
C ILE A 89 -9.16 -16.75 -2.88
N ASN A 90 -8.22 -16.06 -3.51
CA ASN A 90 -7.86 -16.33 -4.90
C ASN A 90 -7.08 -17.65 -5.01
N VAL A 91 -6.01 -17.80 -4.25
CA VAL A 91 -5.08 -18.94 -4.37
C VAL A 91 -5.72 -20.26 -3.91
N ARG A 92 -6.71 -20.22 -3.01
CA ARG A 92 -7.47 -21.41 -2.63
C ARG A 92 -8.28 -22.00 -3.79
N GLN A 93 -8.75 -21.17 -4.75
CA GLN A 93 -9.43 -21.69 -5.94
C GLN A 93 -8.48 -22.51 -6.81
N LEU A 94 -7.24 -22.04 -6.98
CA LEU A 94 -6.19 -22.79 -7.67
C LEU A 94 -5.87 -24.10 -6.94
N TRP A 95 -5.73 -24.06 -5.61
CA TRP A 95 -5.49 -25.27 -4.83
C TRP A 95 -6.61 -26.32 -4.98
N MET A 96 -7.88 -25.90 -4.94
CA MET A 96 -9.02 -26.80 -5.15
C MET A 96 -9.03 -27.38 -6.57
N PHE A 97 -8.79 -26.54 -7.57
CA PHE A 97 -8.72 -26.98 -8.97
C PHE A 97 -7.61 -28.01 -9.21
N LEU A 98 -6.38 -27.73 -8.76
CA LEU A 98 -5.24 -28.61 -8.97
C LEU A 98 -5.44 -29.98 -8.33
N ARG A 99 -6.07 -30.03 -7.15
CA ARG A 99 -6.41 -31.31 -6.50
C ARG A 99 -7.50 -32.06 -7.24
N HIS A 100 -8.50 -31.35 -7.75
CA HIS A 100 -9.58 -31.97 -8.52
C HIS A 100 -9.08 -32.55 -9.84
N ALA A 101 -8.38 -31.73 -10.64
CA ALA A 101 -7.87 -32.12 -11.95
C ALA A 101 -6.75 -33.18 -11.89
N ALA A 102 -6.24 -33.47 -10.70
CA ALA A 102 -5.30 -34.56 -10.44
C ALA A 102 -5.94 -35.79 -9.78
N HIS A 103 -7.28 -35.87 -9.74
CA HIS A 103 -8.03 -36.95 -9.10
C HIS A 103 -7.71 -37.15 -7.61
N LEU A 104 -7.26 -36.09 -6.91
CA LEU A 104 -6.98 -36.09 -5.47
C LEU A 104 -8.17 -35.60 -4.64
N SER A 105 -9.24 -35.12 -5.28
CA SER A 105 -10.49 -34.70 -4.62
C SER A 105 -11.65 -34.59 -5.61
N ASP A 106 -12.83 -35.05 -5.21
CA ASP A 106 -14.07 -34.85 -5.99
C ASP A 106 -14.70 -33.45 -5.80
N HIS A 107 -14.11 -32.61 -4.94
CA HIS A 107 -14.69 -31.33 -4.56
C HIS A 107 -14.08 -30.16 -5.36
N VAL A 108 -14.80 -29.69 -6.39
CA VAL A 108 -14.44 -28.49 -7.17
C VAL A 108 -15.51 -27.38 -7.14
N ARG A 109 -16.55 -27.55 -6.31
CA ARG A 109 -17.66 -26.58 -6.22
C ARG A 109 -17.15 -25.20 -5.78
N GLY A 110 -17.58 -24.17 -6.50
CA GLY A 110 -17.23 -22.77 -6.21
C GLY A 110 -15.94 -22.28 -6.87
N VAL A 111 -15.20 -23.14 -7.57
CA VAL A 111 -14.10 -22.72 -8.43
C VAL A 111 -14.66 -22.09 -9.72
N THR A 112 -14.10 -20.96 -10.12
CA THR A 112 -14.50 -20.24 -11.35
C THR A 112 -13.29 -19.99 -12.24
N LEU A 113 -13.48 -19.88 -13.56
CA LEU A 113 -12.38 -19.57 -14.49
C LEU A 113 -11.73 -18.22 -14.14
N GLU A 114 -12.53 -17.21 -13.81
CA GLU A 114 -12.03 -15.90 -13.34
C GLU A 114 -11.23 -16.03 -12.03
N GLY A 115 -11.67 -16.88 -11.11
CA GLY A 115 -10.94 -17.14 -9.88
C GLY A 115 -9.59 -17.82 -10.10
N LEU A 116 -9.49 -18.73 -11.07
CA LEU A 116 -8.23 -19.34 -11.46
C LEU A 116 -7.26 -18.34 -12.10
N GLU A 117 -7.76 -17.44 -12.96
CA GLU A 117 -6.96 -16.34 -13.51
C GLU A 117 -6.46 -15.41 -12.39
N LYS A 118 -7.34 -15.02 -11.47
CA LYS A 118 -6.99 -14.21 -10.29
C LYS A 118 -5.97 -14.91 -9.41
N ALA A 119 -6.04 -16.23 -9.27
CA ALA A 119 -5.08 -17.01 -8.51
C ALA A 119 -3.69 -17.02 -9.16
N CYS A 120 -3.62 -17.28 -10.47
CA CYS A 120 -2.37 -17.23 -11.22
C CYS A 120 -1.75 -15.82 -11.16
N ALA A 121 -2.57 -14.79 -11.37
CA ALA A 121 -2.16 -13.40 -11.24
C ALA A 121 -1.66 -13.08 -9.83
N ALA A 122 -2.32 -13.57 -8.78
CA ALA A 122 -1.91 -13.34 -7.39
C ALA A 122 -0.53 -13.94 -7.08
N VAL A 123 -0.25 -15.17 -7.53
CA VAL A 123 1.06 -15.82 -7.36
C VAL A 123 2.15 -15.03 -8.08
N ASN A 124 1.92 -14.68 -9.35
CA ASN A 124 2.89 -13.93 -10.15
C ASN A 124 3.12 -12.51 -9.61
N SER A 125 2.05 -11.83 -9.17
CA SER A 125 2.12 -10.49 -8.58
C SER A 125 2.92 -10.49 -7.28
N LEU A 126 2.74 -11.51 -6.44
CA LEU A 126 3.51 -11.64 -5.19
C LEU A 126 5.01 -11.80 -5.46
N ALA A 127 5.39 -12.65 -6.42
CA ALA A 127 6.78 -12.81 -6.84
C ALA A 127 7.35 -11.50 -7.42
N CYS A 128 6.65 -10.89 -8.37
CA CYS A 128 7.07 -9.65 -9.02
C CYS A 128 7.27 -8.51 -8.01
N SER A 129 6.35 -8.38 -7.05
CA SER A 129 6.36 -7.35 -6.02
C SER A 129 7.53 -7.49 -5.04
N LEU A 130 7.83 -8.71 -4.59
CA LEU A 130 8.98 -8.95 -3.72
C LEU A 130 10.32 -8.78 -4.45
N ARG A 131 10.40 -9.19 -5.73
CA ARG A 131 11.59 -8.96 -6.57
C ARG A 131 11.83 -7.48 -6.82
N THR A 132 10.78 -6.71 -7.09
CA THR A 132 10.84 -5.25 -7.26
C THR A 132 11.35 -4.57 -5.98
N GLN A 133 10.96 -5.07 -4.81
CA GLN A 133 11.49 -4.57 -3.53
C GLN A 133 13.01 -4.78 -3.41
N GLU A 134 13.54 -5.95 -3.79
CA GLU A 134 14.99 -6.22 -3.78
C GLU A 134 15.77 -5.30 -4.72
N GLN A 135 15.25 -5.07 -5.94
CA GLN A 135 15.83 -4.14 -6.91
C GLN A 135 15.93 -2.70 -6.37
N HIS A 136 15.08 -2.35 -5.40
CA HIS A 136 15.09 -1.05 -4.72
C HIS A 136 15.77 -1.08 -3.34
N GLU A 137 16.74 -1.98 -3.18
CA GLU A 137 17.61 -2.12 -2.00
C GLU A 137 16.84 -2.40 -0.69
N VAL A 138 15.60 -2.91 -0.79
CA VAL A 138 14.87 -3.39 0.38
C VAL A 138 15.42 -4.77 0.73
N ARG A 139 16.05 -4.87 1.90
CA ARG A 139 16.48 -6.16 2.45
C ARG A 139 15.25 -6.98 2.87
N LEU A 140 14.95 -8.03 2.11
CA LEU A 140 13.89 -8.98 2.44
C LEU A 140 14.21 -9.75 3.73
N THR A 141 13.17 -10.08 4.49
CA THR A 141 13.28 -11.02 5.61
C THR A 141 13.44 -12.46 5.09
N ALA A 142 13.88 -13.38 5.95
CA ALA A 142 13.97 -14.80 5.59
C ALA A 142 12.59 -15.37 5.14
N GLU A 143 11.51 -14.97 5.81
CA GLU A 143 10.15 -15.36 5.46
C GLU A 143 9.73 -14.78 4.09
N GLN A 144 10.06 -13.52 3.81
CA GLN A 144 9.80 -12.90 2.50
C GLN A 144 10.58 -13.58 1.37
N ARG A 145 11.83 -13.99 1.64
CA ARG A 145 12.65 -14.74 0.69
C ARG A 145 12.06 -16.10 0.36
N GLU A 146 11.63 -16.83 1.39
CA GLU A 146 10.95 -18.13 1.23
C GLU A 146 9.64 -18.02 0.44
N VAL A 147 8.85 -16.96 0.71
CA VAL A 147 7.62 -16.66 -0.03
C VAL A 147 7.92 -16.32 -1.49
N LEU A 148 8.96 -15.52 -1.75
CA LEU A 148 9.38 -15.17 -3.11
C LEU A 148 9.82 -16.42 -3.89
N ASP A 149 10.69 -17.24 -3.32
CA ASP A 149 11.18 -18.46 -3.97
C ASP A 149 10.03 -19.43 -4.30
N SER A 150 9.07 -19.55 -3.38
CA SER A 150 7.88 -20.38 -3.58
C SER A 150 6.95 -19.81 -4.66
N ALA A 151 6.75 -18.49 -4.67
CA ALA A 151 5.90 -17.83 -5.65
C ALA A 151 6.51 -17.84 -7.07
N GLU A 152 7.83 -17.68 -7.20
CA GLU A 152 8.54 -17.76 -8.48
C GLU A 152 8.48 -19.18 -9.07
N ASP A 153 8.79 -20.19 -8.24
CA ASP A 153 8.73 -21.60 -8.63
C ASP A 153 7.32 -22.01 -9.07
N LEU A 154 6.29 -21.61 -8.31
CA LEU A 154 4.89 -21.85 -8.67
C LEU A 154 4.48 -21.10 -9.93
N GLY A 155 4.86 -19.83 -10.07
CA GLY A 155 4.54 -19.03 -11.25
C GLY A 155 5.10 -19.64 -12.53
N GLN A 156 6.38 -20.01 -12.53
CA GLN A 156 7.03 -20.69 -13.67
C GLN A 156 6.37 -22.02 -13.99
N TRP A 157 6.02 -22.81 -12.97
CA TRP A 157 5.32 -24.08 -13.16
C TRP A 157 3.91 -23.90 -13.74
N LEU A 158 3.14 -22.93 -13.24
CA LEU A 158 1.79 -22.65 -13.76
C LEU A 158 1.81 -22.22 -15.23
N HIS A 159 2.88 -21.58 -15.71
CA HIS A 159 3.05 -21.25 -17.12
C HIS A 159 3.29 -22.48 -18.02
N THR A 160 3.86 -23.55 -17.48
CA THR A 160 4.19 -24.78 -18.23
C THR A 160 3.15 -25.89 -18.02
N LEU A 161 2.28 -25.75 -17.01
CA LEU A 161 1.24 -26.71 -16.66
C LEU A 161 0.28 -26.93 -17.82
N GLN A 162 0.21 -28.18 -18.30
CA GLN A 162 -0.73 -28.60 -19.32
C GLN A 162 -2.03 -29.08 -18.68
N VAL A 163 -3.16 -28.60 -19.22
CA VAL A 163 -4.51 -28.98 -18.84
C VAL A 163 -5.17 -29.66 -20.02
N GLN A 164 -5.61 -30.90 -19.80
CA GLN A 164 -6.40 -31.66 -20.74
C GLN A 164 -7.89 -31.49 -20.44
N SER A 165 -8.72 -31.32 -21.45
CA SER A 165 -10.17 -31.25 -21.29
C SER A 165 -10.88 -31.81 -22.51
N LEU A 166 -12.02 -32.49 -22.29
CA LEU A 166 -12.83 -33.04 -23.37
C LEU A 166 -13.54 -31.91 -24.14
N HIS A 167 -13.43 -31.93 -25.47
CA HIS A 167 -14.14 -30.97 -26.30
C HIS A 167 -15.66 -31.20 -26.18
N PRO A 168 -16.46 -30.17 -25.86
CA PRO A 168 -17.89 -30.37 -25.57
C PRO A 168 -18.69 -30.90 -26.75
N ARG A 169 -18.20 -30.68 -27.97
CA ARG A 169 -18.82 -31.12 -29.23
C ARG A 169 -18.32 -32.49 -29.73
N GLY A 170 -17.64 -33.27 -28.88
CA GLY A 170 -17.16 -34.60 -29.23
C GLY A 170 -15.95 -34.63 -30.19
N GLN A 171 -15.23 -33.51 -30.32
CA GLN A 171 -14.06 -33.38 -31.22
C GLN A 171 -12.75 -33.93 -30.62
N GLY A 172 -12.83 -34.82 -29.63
CA GLY A 172 -11.66 -35.36 -28.90
C GLY A 172 -11.24 -34.52 -27.68
N ALA A 173 -10.13 -34.91 -27.05
CA ALA A 173 -9.54 -34.17 -25.94
C ALA A 173 -8.60 -33.08 -26.46
N VAL A 174 -8.59 -31.93 -25.79
CA VAL A 174 -7.70 -30.80 -26.07
C VAL A 174 -6.74 -30.66 -24.89
N THR A 175 -5.44 -30.51 -25.18
CA THR A 175 -4.41 -30.26 -24.17
C THR A 175 -3.77 -28.90 -24.46
N LEU A 176 -3.83 -27.99 -23.48
CA LEU A 176 -3.31 -26.62 -23.60
C LEU A 176 -2.61 -26.19 -22.31
N PRO A 177 -1.63 -25.26 -22.38
CA PRO A 177 -1.11 -24.59 -21.20
C PRO A 177 -2.24 -23.93 -20.39
N LEU A 178 -2.14 -23.91 -19.06
CA LEU A 178 -3.21 -23.43 -18.16
C LEU A 178 -3.77 -22.05 -18.59
N GLY A 179 -2.91 -21.09 -18.93
CA GLY A 179 -3.33 -19.76 -19.36
C GLY A 179 -4.15 -19.79 -20.67
N GLU A 180 -3.72 -20.58 -21.64
CA GLU A 180 -4.42 -20.76 -22.91
C GLU A 180 -5.72 -21.55 -22.73
N TRP A 181 -5.70 -22.57 -21.87
CA TRP A 181 -6.86 -23.35 -21.51
C TRP A 181 -7.95 -22.48 -20.84
N LEU A 182 -7.58 -21.57 -19.93
CA LEU A 182 -8.53 -20.65 -19.29
C LEU A 182 -9.23 -19.75 -20.33
N ALA A 183 -8.46 -19.21 -21.28
CA ALA A 183 -9.00 -18.39 -22.37
C ALA A 183 -9.91 -19.20 -23.31
N TRP A 184 -9.46 -20.40 -23.70
CA TRP A 184 -10.22 -21.34 -24.52
C TRP A 184 -11.53 -21.75 -23.84
N ALA A 185 -11.49 -22.17 -22.57
CA ALA A 185 -12.64 -22.63 -21.82
C ALA A 185 -13.69 -21.52 -21.65
N ARG A 186 -13.25 -20.27 -21.41
CA ARG A 186 -14.15 -19.11 -21.37
C ARG A 186 -14.84 -18.89 -22.72
N GLN A 187 -14.08 -18.93 -23.81
CA GLN A 187 -14.62 -18.74 -25.14
C GLN A 187 -15.60 -19.85 -25.52
N GLU A 188 -15.24 -21.10 -25.25
CA GLU A 188 -16.08 -22.23 -25.60
C GLU A 188 -17.34 -22.30 -24.75
N ALA A 189 -17.27 -22.00 -23.45
CA ALA A 189 -18.45 -21.86 -22.59
C ALA A 189 -19.46 -20.84 -23.14
N SER A 190 -18.97 -19.72 -23.68
CA SER A 190 -19.83 -18.71 -24.32
C SER A 190 -20.46 -19.20 -25.63
N ARG A 191 -19.72 -19.97 -26.44
CA ARG A 191 -20.17 -20.49 -27.74
C ARG A 191 -21.15 -21.64 -27.58
N SER A 192 -20.87 -22.58 -26.69
CA SER A 192 -21.69 -23.77 -26.45
C SER A 192 -22.84 -23.53 -25.47
N ARG A 193 -22.92 -22.34 -24.84
CA ARG A 193 -23.86 -21.99 -23.76
C ARG A 193 -23.80 -22.96 -22.58
N MET A 194 -22.65 -23.57 -22.35
CA MET A 194 -22.43 -24.50 -21.24
C MET A 194 -21.92 -23.76 -19.99
N PRO A 195 -22.26 -24.24 -18.78
CA PRO A 195 -21.72 -23.67 -17.55
C PRO A 195 -20.20 -23.81 -17.51
N GLN A 196 -19.48 -22.73 -17.17
CA GLN A 196 -18.01 -22.75 -17.04
C GLN A 196 -17.52 -23.82 -16.05
N ALA A 197 -18.31 -24.13 -15.02
CA ALA A 197 -17.98 -25.17 -14.04
C ALA A 197 -17.85 -26.57 -14.66
N GLU A 198 -18.50 -26.85 -15.79
CA GLU A 198 -18.43 -28.14 -16.46
C GLU A 198 -17.06 -28.37 -17.12
N PHE A 199 -16.43 -27.31 -17.63
CA PHE A 199 -15.07 -27.37 -18.17
C PHE A 199 -14.05 -27.65 -17.08
N ILE A 200 -14.25 -27.04 -15.90
CA ILE A 200 -13.41 -27.25 -14.71
C ILE A 200 -13.60 -28.68 -14.17
N GLY A 201 -14.84 -29.19 -14.15
CA GLY A 201 -15.14 -30.54 -13.67
C GLY A 201 -14.65 -31.67 -14.58
N ARG A 202 -14.28 -31.35 -15.83
CA ARG A 202 -13.79 -32.31 -16.85
C ARG A 202 -12.36 -32.03 -17.25
N SER A 203 -11.62 -31.28 -16.44
CA SER A 203 -10.21 -31.01 -16.69
C SER A 203 -9.35 -32.04 -15.98
N GLU A 204 -8.29 -32.49 -16.65
CA GLU A 204 -7.25 -33.35 -16.09
C GLU A 204 -5.88 -32.67 -16.27
N LEU A 205 -4.94 -32.94 -15.37
CA LEU A 205 -3.58 -32.42 -15.47
C LEU A 205 -2.62 -33.47 -16.04
N ASP A 206 -1.82 -33.08 -17.03
CA ASP A 206 -0.63 -33.84 -17.45
C ASP A 206 0.59 -33.42 -16.61
N ALA A 207 0.46 -33.49 -15.28
CA ALA A 207 1.50 -33.06 -14.36
C ALA A 207 2.39 -34.26 -13.99
N GLN A 208 3.33 -34.60 -14.88
CA GLN A 208 4.33 -35.65 -14.67
C GLN A 208 5.12 -35.44 -13.36
N GLY A 209 4.78 -36.20 -12.31
CA GLY A 209 5.52 -36.38 -11.05
C GLY A 209 5.78 -35.17 -10.14
N THR A 210 5.67 -33.94 -10.65
CA THR A 210 6.05 -32.70 -9.94
C THR A 210 4.94 -32.12 -9.08
N LEU A 211 3.68 -32.49 -9.35
CA LEU A 211 2.49 -31.95 -8.70
C LEU A 211 2.52 -32.01 -7.16
N PRO A 212 2.91 -33.13 -6.49
CA PRO A 212 2.93 -33.17 -5.03
C PRO A 212 3.83 -32.09 -4.42
N SER A 213 5.00 -31.84 -5.02
CA SER A 213 5.93 -30.81 -4.55
C SER A 213 5.36 -29.39 -4.71
N LYS A 214 4.64 -29.14 -5.81
CA LYS A 214 4.01 -27.84 -6.09
C LYS A 214 2.78 -27.60 -5.20
N LEU A 215 1.96 -28.62 -4.98
CA LEU A 215 0.87 -28.55 -4.01
C LEU A 215 1.38 -28.26 -2.59
N ALA A 216 2.46 -28.92 -2.15
CA ALA A 216 3.06 -28.63 -0.85
C ALA A 216 3.55 -27.17 -0.73
N ARG A 217 4.16 -26.61 -1.79
CA ARG A 217 4.54 -25.19 -1.83
C ARG A 217 3.33 -24.26 -1.77
N LEU A 218 2.27 -24.58 -2.51
CA LEU A 218 1.02 -23.83 -2.51
C LEU A 218 0.36 -23.82 -1.13
N GLU A 219 0.29 -24.99 -0.48
CA GLU A 219 -0.22 -25.15 0.88
C GLU A 219 0.61 -24.36 1.90
N ARG A 220 1.93 -24.33 1.73
CA ARG A 220 2.84 -23.53 2.54
C ARG A 220 2.58 -22.03 2.40
N LEU A 221 2.41 -21.53 1.17
CA LEU A 221 2.02 -20.13 0.94
C LEU A 221 0.67 -19.80 1.59
N LEU A 222 -0.32 -20.68 1.44
CA LEU A 222 -1.62 -20.50 2.09
C LEU A 222 -1.50 -20.48 3.62
N SER A 223 -0.65 -21.35 4.19
CA SER A 223 -0.38 -21.40 5.64
C SER A 223 0.26 -20.11 6.15
N VAL A 224 1.25 -19.57 5.43
CA VAL A 224 1.86 -18.27 5.76
C VAL A 224 0.80 -17.18 5.76
N MET A 225 -0.03 -17.10 4.72
CA MET A 225 -1.07 -16.07 4.64
C MET A 225 -2.13 -16.22 5.73
N GLU A 226 -2.50 -17.45 6.09
CA GLU A 226 -3.43 -17.70 7.20
C GLU A 226 -2.84 -17.22 8.54
N ASP A 227 -1.54 -17.44 8.77
CA ASP A 227 -0.84 -16.89 9.94
C ASP A 227 -0.82 -15.35 9.92
N LEU A 228 -0.62 -14.75 8.74
CA LEU A 228 -0.59 -13.30 8.55
C LEU A 228 -1.98 -12.63 8.69
N LYS A 229 -3.05 -13.38 8.50
CA LYS A 229 -4.44 -12.95 8.73
C LYS A 229 -4.87 -13.12 10.20
N THR A 230 -4.38 -14.15 10.87
CA THR A 230 -4.84 -14.51 12.22
C THR A 230 -4.21 -13.64 13.32
N PRO A 231 -4.99 -13.20 14.33
CA PRO A 231 -4.43 -12.59 15.53
C PRO A 231 -3.58 -13.59 16.32
N LYS A 232 -2.42 -13.16 16.84
CA LYS A 232 -1.59 -14.03 17.70
C LYS A 232 -2.16 -14.08 19.12
N SER A 233 -2.07 -15.24 19.75
CA SER A 233 -2.28 -15.37 21.19
C SER A 233 -1.01 -14.93 21.94
N GLY A 234 -1.19 -14.14 23.00
CA GLY A 234 -0.10 -13.64 23.84
C GLY A 234 0.35 -12.21 23.51
N MET A 235 0.66 -11.44 24.57
CA MET A 235 1.05 -10.02 24.45
C MET A 235 2.43 -9.87 23.79
N LEU A 236 3.39 -10.72 24.14
CA LEU A 236 4.77 -10.65 23.65
C LEU A 236 4.87 -10.97 22.15
N THR A 237 4.23 -12.05 21.71
CA THR A 237 4.19 -12.47 20.28
C THR A 237 3.50 -11.41 19.42
N THR A 238 2.40 -10.83 19.91
CA THR A 238 1.69 -9.72 19.27
C THR A 238 2.59 -8.49 19.14
N ALA A 239 3.29 -8.12 20.21
CA ALA A 239 4.23 -7.00 20.19
C ALA A 239 5.41 -7.24 19.23
N MET A 240 6.02 -8.41 19.27
CA MET A 240 7.11 -8.77 18.35
C MET A 240 6.66 -8.74 16.89
N ARG A 241 5.46 -9.26 16.58
CA ARG A 241 4.89 -9.23 15.22
C ARG A 241 4.60 -7.81 14.76
N PHE A 242 4.11 -6.95 15.66
CA PHE A 242 3.82 -5.54 15.35
C PHE A 242 5.08 -4.73 15.03
N LEU A 243 6.20 -5.03 15.70
CA LEU A 243 7.47 -4.34 15.48
C LEU A 243 8.18 -4.75 14.18
N LYS A 244 7.84 -5.92 13.62
CA LYS A 244 8.42 -6.42 12.37
C LYS A 244 7.75 -5.81 11.15
N VAL A 245 8.50 -5.71 10.05
CA VAL A 245 7.93 -5.45 8.72
C VAL A 245 7.11 -6.69 8.33
N PRO A 246 5.84 -6.53 7.94
CA PRO A 246 5.03 -7.69 7.57
C PRO A 246 5.46 -8.24 6.22
N THR A 247 5.36 -9.56 6.06
CA THR A 247 5.70 -10.29 4.84
C THR A 247 4.95 -9.75 3.63
N VAL A 248 3.65 -9.50 3.82
CA VAL A 248 2.79 -8.74 2.88
C VAL A 248 2.09 -7.57 3.58
N GLY A 249 1.68 -6.56 2.84
CA GLY A 249 1.01 -5.36 3.35
C GLY A 249 1.95 -4.28 3.90
N SER A 250 3.25 -4.37 3.61
CA SER A 250 4.18 -3.30 3.93
C SER A 250 4.03 -2.12 2.96
N LEU A 251 4.42 -0.91 3.37
CA LEU A 251 4.49 0.22 2.42
C LEU A 251 5.45 -0.06 1.27
N ASN A 252 6.48 -0.89 1.48
CA ASN A 252 7.40 -1.30 0.41
C ASN A 252 6.70 -2.13 -0.66
N GLN A 253 5.87 -3.08 -0.25
CA GLN A 253 5.03 -3.83 -1.18
C GLN A 253 4.09 -2.89 -1.94
N LEU A 254 3.34 -2.05 -1.24
CA LEU A 254 2.38 -1.15 -1.89
C LEU A 254 3.06 -0.18 -2.88
N ARG A 255 4.28 0.27 -2.61
CA ARG A 255 5.09 1.03 -3.56
C ARG A 255 5.42 0.21 -4.81
N ALA A 256 5.87 -1.03 -4.65
CA ALA A 256 6.15 -1.93 -5.76
C ALA A 256 4.90 -2.18 -6.62
N GLU A 257 3.73 -2.36 -6.01
CA GLU A 257 2.45 -2.50 -6.72
C GLU A 257 2.14 -1.27 -7.60
N LEU A 258 2.44 -0.05 -7.13
CA LEU A 258 2.27 1.16 -7.96
C LEU A 258 3.20 1.16 -9.18
N GLN A 259 4.42 0.65 -9.02
CA GLN A 259 5.40 0.57 -10.11
C GLN A 259 4.96 -0.46 -11.15
N ILE A 260 4.59 -1.66 -10.70
CA ILE A 260 4.22 -2.79 -11.55
C ILE A 260 2.92 -2.50 -12.32
N HIS A 261 1.88 -2.03 -11.63
CA HIS A 261 0.54 -1.95 -12.21
C HIS A 261 0.20 -0.60 -12.85
N TYR A 262 0.93 0.45 -12.51
CA TYR A 262 0.66 1.81 -12.98
C TYR A 262 1.88 2.48 -13.63
N SER A 263 2.93 1.71 -13.93
CA SER A 263 4.20 2.23 -14.48
C SER A 263 4.77 3.37 -13.63
N GLY A 264 4.58 3.28 -12.31
CA GLY A 264 5.04 4.28 -11.36
C GLY A 264 6.56 4.44 -11.37
N GLN A 265 7.03 5.68 -11.37
CA GLN A 265 8.42 6.07 -11.32
C GLN A 265 8.72 6.76 -9.99
N HIS A 266 9.63 6.19 -9.20
CA HIS A 266 10.00 6.73 -7.89
C HIS A 266 11.00 7.88 -8.02
N PHE A 267 10.84 8.92 -7.18
CA PHE A 267 11.72 10.08 -7.13
C PHE A 267 11.97 10.55 -5.70
N TRP A 268 13.18 11.08 -5.46
CA TRP A 268 13.48 11.87 -4.26
C TRP A 268 13.36 13.37 -4.53
N VAL A 269 12.39 14.02 -3.90
CA VAL A 269 12.22 15.47 -3.99
C VAL A 269 13.02 16.15 -2.88
N LYS A 270 13.98 17.00 -3.25
CA LYS A 270 14.79 17.78 -2.29
C LYS A 270 14.03 19.03 -1.86
N THR A 271 13.90 19.24 -0.55
CA THR A 271 13.35 20.48 0.03
C THR A 271 14.46 21.52 0.24
N LYS A 272 14.08 22.79 0.45
CA LYS A 272 15.03 23.87 0.76
C LYS A 272 15.89 23.60 1.99
N GLY A 273 15.36 22.86 2.96
CA GLY A 273 16.08 22.46 4.19
C GLY A 273 17.00 21.24 4.02
N GLY A 274 17.23 20.77 2.79
CA GLY A 274 18.07 19.58 2.51
C GLY A 274 17.41 18.25 2.85
N HIS A 275 16.14 18.24 3.29
CA HIS A 275 15.38 17.02 3.49
C HIS A 275 14.95 16.43 2.14
N ARG A 276 14.75 15.11 2.12
CA ARG A 276 14.20 14.37 0.98
C ARG A 276 12.78 13.89 1.27
N LEU A 277 11.89 14.09 0.30
CA LEU A 277 10.54 13.54 0.27
C LEU A 277 10.50 12.35 -0.69
N ASP A 278 9.89 11.26 -0.24
CA ASP A 278 9.61 10.06 -1.02
C ASP A 278 8.38 10.31 -1.91
N ALA A 279 8.56 10.21 -3.22
CA ALA A 279 7.55 10.52 -4.21
C ALA A 279 7.46 9.46 -5.32
N MET A 280 6.30 9.42 -5.96
CA MET A 280 5.96 8.53 -7.06
C MET A 280 5.24 9.32 -8.15
N PHE A 281 5.78 9.30 -9.35
CA PHE A 281 5.12 9.82 -10.55
C PHE A 281 4.46 8.67 -11.31
N ILE A 282 3.18 8.82 -11.64
CA ILE A 282 2.42 7.85 -12.42
C ILE A 282 2.05 8.52 -13.76
N PRO A 283 2.61 8.05 -14.89
CA PRO A 283 2.29 8.60 -16.20
C PRO A 283 0.85 8.27 -16.60
N CYS A 284 0.17 9.20 -17.27
CA CYS A 284 -0.99 8.85 -18.07
C CYS A 284 -0.53 8.09 -19.31
N GLN A 285 -0.95 6.83 -19.46
CA GLN A 285 -0.60 6.04 -20.64
C GLN A 285 -1.48 6.48 -21.82
N ARG A 286 -0.90 7.21 -22.78
CA ARG A 286 -1.50 7.36 -24.12
C ARG A 286 -0.87 6.33 -25.05
N GLY A 287 -1.55 5.21 -25.31
CA GLY A 287 -1.42 4.39 -26.53
C GLY A 287 -0.03 3.93 -27.00
N HIS A 288 1.06 4.17 -26.29
CA HIS A 288 2.40 3.74 -26.67
C HIS A 288 2.87 2.65 -25.71
N ARG A 289 3.25 1.50 -26.32
CA ARG A 289 3.93 0.40 -25.65
C ARG A 289 5.11 0.94 -24.84
N LEU A 290 5.25 0.40 -23.64
CA LEU A 290 6.41 0.59 -22.77
C LEU A 290 7.69 0.24 -23.57
N PRO A 291 8.76 1.05 -23.51
CA PRO A 291 10.09 0.49 -23.69
C PRO A 291 10.31 -0.50 -22.54
N GLU A 292 10.63 -1.75 -22.89
CA GLU A 292 11.23 -2.68 -21.95
C GLU A 292 12.53 -2.07 -21.42
N GLU A 293 12.77 -2.25 -20.12
CA GLU A 293 13.94 -1.80 -19.35
C GLU A 293 14.01 -0.28 -19.04
N VAL A 294 13.47 0.09 -17.87
CA VAL A 294 14.00 1.23 -17.10
C VAL A 294 14.40 0.74 -15.71
N SER A 295 15.38 -0.15 -15.67
CA SER A 295 16.18 -0.41 -14.48
C SER A 295 17.19 0.73 -14.33
N ASN A 296 17.13 1.43 -13.20
CA ASN A 296 17.97 2.58 -12.79
C ASN A 296 17.54 3.96 -13.32
N VAL A 297 16.43 4.48 -12.80
CA VAL A 297 16.15 5.92 -12.86
C VAL A 297 17.05 6.64 -11.87
N SER A 298 18.18 7.16 -12.37
CA SER A 298 19.00 8.14 -11.67
C SER A 298 18.20 9.43 -11.42
N ASP A 299 18.42 10.08 -10.27
CA ASP A 299 17.86 11.39 -9.88
C ASP A 299 18.05 12.51 -10.93
N GLN A 300 18.84 12.27 -11.99
CA GLN A 300 19.19 13.24 -13.02
C GLN A 300 18.46 13.07 -14.37
N ILE A 301 17.64 12.02 -14.57
CA ILE A 301 17.01 11.78 -15.88
C ILE A 301 15.80 12.72 -16.06
N PRO A 302 15.72 13.53 -17.15
CA PRO A 302 14.55 14.35 -17.44
C PRO A 302 13.29 13.47 -17.53
N LEU A 303 12.16 14.01 -17.10
CA LEU A 303 10.87 13.39 -17.31
C LEU A 303 10.64 13.29 -18.86
N ASN A 304 10.43 12.08 -19.41
CA ASN A 304 10.31 11.80 -20.87
C ASN A 304 9.15 12.55 -21.57
N GLU A 305 8.96 12.38 -22.89
CA GLU A 305 7.92 13.09 -23.68
C GLU A 305 6.47 12.90 -23.20
N GLY A 306 6.15 11.82 -22.48
CA GLY A 306 4.83 11.61 -21.82
C GLY A 306 4.53 12.60 -20.67
N HIS A 307 5.51 13.39 -20.25
CA HIS A 307 5.46 14.26 -19.08
C HIS A 307 5.14 15.73 -19.40
N LEU A 308 4.85 16.06 -20.67
CA LEU A 308 4.26 17.33 -21.08
C LEU A 308 2.77 17.44 -20.72
N ASN A 309 2.14 16.32 -20.37
CA ASN A 309 0.75 16.29 -19.96
C ASN A 309 0.54 16.98 -18.61
N PRO A 310 -0.66 17.56 -18.36
CA PRO A 310 -0.99 18.12 -17.06
C PRO A 310 -0.74 17.11 -15.94
N THR A 311 -0.14 17.57 -14.85
CA THR A 311 0.19 16.71 -13.70
C THR A 311 -0.64 17.12 -12.49
N LEU A 312 -1.38 16.16 -11.94
CA LEU A 312 -2.14 16.32 -10.70
C LEU A 312 -1.25 15.93 -9.51
N ILE A 313 -0.95 16.90 -8.64
CA ILE A 313 -0.24 16.69 -7.38
C ILE A 313 -1.25 16.20 -6.34
N TRP A 314 -0.96 15.06 -5.70
CA TRP A 314 -1.79 14.49 -4.65
C TRP A 314 -1.25 14.84 -3.26
N CYS A 315 -1.88 15.84 -2.62
CA CYS A 315 -1.61 16.22 -1.25
C CYS A 315 -2.38 15.29 -0.30
N ASN A 316 -1.64 14.34 0.29
CA ASN A 316 -2.17 13.28 1.14
C ASN A 316 -2.95 13.79 2.37
N PRO A 317 -3.92 12.99 2.88
CA PRO A 317 -4.50 13.22 4.18
C PRO A 317 -3.54 12.79 5.30
N ASN A 318 -3.86 13.21 6.52
CA ASN A 318 -2.96 13.19 7.67
C ASN A 318 -2.46 11.81 8.13
N ALA A 319 -3.26 10.78 7.92
CA ALA A 319 -3.00 9.43 8.41
C ALA A 319 -2.80 8.44 7.26
N ALA A 320 -2.33 8.94 6.12
CA ALA A 320 -2.12 8.14 4.93
C ALA A 320 -0.73 8.34 4.34
N TYR A 321 -0.33 7.36 3.55
CA TYR A 321 0.89 7.36 2.75
C TYR A 321 0.49 7.26 1.29
N TYR A 322 1.27 7.82 0.37
CA TYR A 322 0.92 7.75 -1.05
C TYR A 322 0.79 6.32 -1.56
N GLU A 323 1.52 5.38 -0.97
CA GLU A 323 1.50 3.97 -1.31
C GLU A 323 0.10 3.36 -1.16
N ALA A 324 -0.74 3.92 -0.28
CA ALA A 324 -2.12 3.48 -0.12
C ALA A 324 -3.01 3.80 -1.34
N MET A 325 -2.52 4.56 -2.33
CA MET A 325 -3.24 4.82 -3.58
C MET A 325 -3.49 3.55 -4.41
N VAL A 326 -2.77 2.44 -4.14
CA VAL A 326 -3.07 1.11 -4.70
C VAL A 326 -4.53 0.70 -4.45
N TYR A 327 -5.08 1.04 -3.28
CA TYR A 327 -6.48 0.76 -2.93
C TYR A 327 -7.48 1.75 -3.53
N GLN A 328 -6.99 2.81 -4.17
CA GLN A 328 -7.80 3.83 -4.85
C GLN A 328 -7.60 3.76 -6.37
N ALA A 329 -7.54 2.53 -6.91
CA ALA A 329 -7.37 2.24 -8.33
C ALA A 329 -8.32 3.03 -9.24
N GLY A 330 -9.55 3.30 -8.79
CA GLY A 330 -10.51 4.13 -9.52
C GLY A 330 -10.03 5.57 -9.74
N ILE A 331 -9.39 6.18 -8.75
CA ILE A 331 -8.82 7.54 -8.86
C ILE A 331 -7.61 7.54 -9.80
N LEU A 332 -6.71 6.56 -9.64
CA LEU A 332 -5.54 6.43 -10.51
C LEU A 332 -5.96 6.29 -11.98
N LYS A 333 -6.89 5.38 -12.27
CA LYS A 333 -7.41 5.13 -13.61
C LYS A 333 -8.19 6.31 -14.16
N PHE A 334 -9.01 6.97 -13.35
CA PHE A 334 -9.78 8.13 -13.78
C PHE A 334 -8.86 9.22 -14.34
N TRP A 335 -7.87 9.67 -13.57
CA TRP A 335 -6.99 10.75 -14.00
C TRP A 335 -6.08 10.34 -15.16
N ALA A 336 -5.57 9.11 -15.15
CA ALA A 336 -4.81 8.58 -16.28
C ALA A 336 -5.64 8.60 -17.58
N ASN A 337 -6.91 8.20 -17.52
CA ASN A 337 -7.83 8.22 -18.67
C ASN A 337 -8.18 9.64 -19.14
N GLN A 338 -8.13 10.63 -18.24
CA GLN A 338 -8.26 12.05 -18.61
C GLN A 338 -6.97 12.63 -19.23
N GLY A 339 -5.92 11.83 -19.42
CA GLY A 339 -4.63 12.30 -19.91
C GLY A 339 -3.88 13.14 -18.88
N CYS A 340 -4.13 12.95 -17.59
CA CYS A 340 -3.42 13.61 -16.50
C CYS A 340 -2.45 12.65 -15.83
N ASN A 341 -1.19 13.08 -15.72
CA ASN A 341 -0.21 12.40 -14.88
C ASN A 341 -0.59 12.60 -13.40
N LEU A 342 -0.14 11.71 -12.53
CA LEU A 342 -0.30 11.85 -11.07
C LEU A 342 1.07 11.93 -10.41
N PHE A 343 1.26 12.91 -9.53
CA PHE A 343 2.44 13.00 -8.69
C PHE A 343 2.04 12.83 -7.22
N LEU A 344 2.43 11.71 -6.65
CA LEU A 344 2.13 11.33 -5.28
C LEU A 344 3.38 11.50 -4.41
N PHE A 345 3.22 11.92 -3.16
CA PHE A 345 4.38 12.11 -2.26
C PHE A 345 4.00 12.02 -0.79
N ASN A 346 4.95 11.62 0.05
CA ASN A 346 4.81 11.64 1.51
C ASN A 346 5.41 12.93 2.09
N TYR A 347 4.68 13.62 2.98
CA TYR A 347 5.20 14.78 3.71
C TYR A 347 6.40 14.42 4.59
N ALA A 348 7.15 15.43 5.05
CA ALA A 348 8.26 15.25 5.97
C ALA A 348 7.86 14.43 7.21
N GLY A 349 8.63 13.38 7.48
CA GLY A 349 8.39 12.46 8.59
C GLY A 349 7.39 11.32 8.30
N TYR A 350 6.77 11.29 7.11
CA TYR A 350 5.86 10.21 6.68
C TYR A 350 6.61 9.20 5.82
N GLY A 351 6.28 7.91 5.95
CA GLY A 351 6.86 6.85 5.12
C GLY A 351 8.40 6.88 5.17
N ARG A 352 9.05 7.05 4.01
CA ARG A 352 10.51 7.21 3.90
C ARG A 352 10.96 8.68 3.82
N SER A 353 10.04 9.64 3.82
CA SER A 353 10.37 11.07 3.81
C SER A 353 11.05 11.49 5.12
N SER A 354 12.18 12.16 4.99
CA SER A 354 12.98 12.65 6.12
C SER A 354 12.39 13.89 6.78
N GLY A 355 12.88 14.23 7.99
CA GLY A 355 12.44 15.40 8.74
C GLY A 355 11.27 15.14 9.69
N GLN A 356 10.66 16.21 10.20
CA GLN A 356 9.49 16.17 11.09
C GLN A 356 8.37 17.04 10.52
N PRO A 357 7.10 16.64 10.64
CA PRO A 357 5.99 17.42 10.11
C PRO A 357 5.71 18.65 10.98
N SER A 358 5.26 19.72 10.32
CA SER A 358 4.61 20.88 10.94
C SER A 358 3.62 21.47 9.93
N PRO A 359 2.64 22.29 10.36
CA PRO A 359 1.73 22.94 9.42
C PRO A 359 2.46 23.77 8.34
N SER A 360 3.48 24.53 8.73
CA SER A 360 4.31 25.28 7.77
C SER A 360 5.06 24.36 6.81
N ARG A 361 5.60 23.25 7.32
CA ARG A 361 6.38 22.32 6.50
C ARG A 361 5.52 21.56 5.50
N VAL A 362 4.28 21.23 5.84
CA VAL A 362 3.34 20.61 4.89
C VAL A 362 3.15 21.49 3.65
N ALA A 363 3.08 22.82 3.83
CA ALA A 363 3.05 23.77 2.73
C ALA A 363 4.39 23.82 1.97
N GLU A 364 5.52 23.92 2.68
CA GLU A 364 6.87 23.94 2.09
C GLU A 364 7.21 22.67 1.29
N ASP A 365 6.79 21.50 1.77
CA ASP A 365 6.95 20.21 1.09
C ASP A 365 6.19 20.23 -0.24
N GLY A 366 4.98 20.79 -0.24
CA GLY A 366 4.23 21.06 -1.46
C GLY A 366 4.98 21.98 -2.43
N GLU A 367 5.57 23.07 -1.94
CA GLU A 367 6.37 23.96 -2.79
C GLU A 367 7.57 23.23 -3.40
N ALA A 368 8.23 22.35 -2.63
CA ALA A 368 9.35 21.56 -3.12
C ALA A 368 8.91 20.64 -4.27
N VAL A 369 7.74 20.02 -4.16
CA VAL A 369 7.14 19.20 -5.22
C VAL A 369 6.83 20.02 -6.47
N VAL A 370 6.19 21.18 -6.33
CA VAL A 370 5.90 22.06 -7.48
C VAL A 370 7.18 22.49 -8.18
N ASN A 371 8.19 22.93 -7.42
CA ASN A 371 9.48 23.34 -7.99
C ASN A 371 10.21 22.18 -8.66
N PHE A 372 10.14 20.97 -8.09
CA PHE A 372 10.68 19.76 -8.70
C PHE A 372 9.99 19.45 -10.04
N LEU A 373 8.66 19.53 -10.12
CA LEU A 373 7.95 19.28 -11.37
C LEU A 373 8.24 20.36 -12.42
N LYS A 374 8.31 21.63 -12.01
CA LYS A 374 8.67 22.75 -12.89
C LYS A 374 10.08 22.61 -13.47
N SER A 375 11.07 22.22 -12.65
CA SER A 375 12.43 22.00 -13.14
C SER A 375 12.55 20.84 -14.13
N ARG A 376 11.50 20.02 -14.25
CA ARG A 376 11.36 18.93 -15.22
C ARG A 376 10.46 19.26 -16.40
N GLY A 377 10.07 20.53 -16.57
CA GLY A 377 9.30 20.99 -17.73
C GLY A 377 7.78 20.84 -17.62
N VAL A 378 7.25 20.45 -16.45
CA VAL A 378 5.79 20.38 -16.26
C VAL A 378 5.21 21.79 -16.17
N ALA A 379 4.44 22.18 -17.19
CA ALA A 379 3.88 23.53 -17.31
C ALA A 379 2.47 23.69 -16.73
N LYS A 380 1.67 22.61 -16.69
CA LYS A 380 0.27 22.63 -16.22
C LYS A 380 0.12 21.74 -15.00
N LEU A 381 -0.32 22.34 -13.89
CA LEU A 381 -0.49 21.65 -12.63
C LEU A 381 -1.95 21.65 -12.20
N GLY A 382 -2.40 20.52 -11.67
CA GLY A 382 -3.58 20.43 -10.84
C GLY A 382 -3.19 20.01 -9.44
N ILE A 383 -4.00 20.34 -8.44
CA ILE A 383 -3.74 19.91 -7.05
C ILE A 383 -4.99 19.31 -6.44
N TYR A 384 -4.84 18.12 -5.89
CA TYR A 384 -5.85 17.44 -5.11
C TYR A 384 -5.42 17.39 -3.64
N GLY A 385 -6.14 18.08 -2.77
CA GLY A 385 -5.90 18.08 -1.33
C GLY A 385 -7.03 17.38 -0.58
N ARG A 386 -6.70 16.32 0.17
CA ARG A 386 -7.67 15.63 1.03
C ARG A 386 -7.41 15.90 2.51
N SER A 387 -8.46 16.25 3.26
CA SER A 387 -8.34 16.53 4.70
C SER A 387 -7.26 17.58 4.97
N ILE A 388 -6.23 17.27 5.78
CA ILE A 388 -5.08 18.16 6.04
C ILE A 388 -4.32 18.54 4.76
N GLY A 389 -4.33 17.68 3.74
CA GLY A 389 -3.69 17.95 2.45
C GLY A 389 -4.32 19.15 1.73
N GLY A 390 -5.54 19.55 2.10
CA GLY A 390 -6.13 20.80 1.62
C GLY A 390 -5.36 22.04 2.06
N ILE A 391 -4.64 22.00 3.20
CA ILE A 391 -3.79 23.12 3.64
C ILE A 391 -2.66 23.35 2.63
N ALA A 392 -1.93 22.29 2.27
CA ALA A 392 -0.92 22.36 1.22
C ALA A 392 -1.54 22.78 -0.11
N ALA A 393 -2.67 22.18 -0.49
CA ALA A 393 -3.28 22.42 -1.78
C ALA A 393 -3.74 23.88 -1.99
N CYS A 394 -4.41 24.47 -0.99
CA CYS A 394 -4.81 25.88 -1.04
C CYS A 394 -3.60 26.82 -1.05
N HIS A 395 -2.57 26.52 -0.24
CA HIS A 395 -1.33 27.30 -0.24
C HIS A 395 -0.65 27.30 -1.61
N LEU A 396 -0.54 26.12 -2.22
CA LEU A 396 0.07 25.95 -3.53
C LEU A 396 -0.73 26.66 -4.64
N ALA A 397 -2.06 26.49 -4.66
CA ALA A 397 -2.92 27.14 -5.65
C ALA A 397 -2.82 28.68 -5.60
N ARG A 398 -2.66 29.25 -4.40
CA ARG A 398 -2.45 30.69 -4.24
C ARG A 398 -1.07 31.14 -4.73
N ARG A 399 -0.05 30.33 -4.51
CA ARG A 399 1.36 30.73 -4.71
C ARG A 399 1.86 30.49 -6.13
N PHE A 400 1.29 29.53 -6.85
CA PHE A 400 1.76 29.09 -8.16
C PHE A 400 0.69 29.31 -9.23
N PRO A 401 0.85 30.33 -10.10
CA PRO A 401 -0.08 30.62 -11.18
C PRO A 401 -0.28 29.47 -12.19
N GLU A 402 0.63 28.51 -12.24
CA GLU A 402 0.57 27.31 -13.09
C GLU A 402 -0.49 26.30 -12.63
N VAL A 403 -1.04 26.47 -11.42
CA VAL A 403 -2.10 25.64 -10.88
C VAL A 403 -3.43 26.03 -11.53
N GLN A 404 -3.93 25.18 -12.42
CA GLN A 404 -5.15 25.41 -13.19
C GLN A 404 -6.41 24.87 -12.49
N ILE A 405 -6.24 23.87 -11.63
CA ILE A 405 -7.33 23.25 -10.89
C ILE A 405 -6.92 22.96 -9.45
N LEU A 406 -7.82 23.29 -8.52
CA LEU A 406 -7.72 22.95 -7.11
C LEU A 406 -8.93 22.11 -6.72
N ILE A 407 -8.70 20.93 -6.16
CA ILE A 407 -9.73 20.06 -5.61
C ILE A 407 -9.49 19.91 -4.11
N THR A 408 -10.48 20.31 -3.31
CA THR A 408 -10.45 20.22 -1.85
C THR A 408 -11.44 19.16 -1.36
N ASP A 409 -10.95 17.94 -1.15
CA ASP A 409 -11.78 16.80 -0.72
C ASP A 409 -11.83 16.71 0.82
N ARG A 410 -13.02 16.93 1.41
CA ARG A 410 -13.28 16.80 2.85
C ARG A 410 -12.23 17.50 3.71
N THR A 411 -11.85 18.71 3.30
CA THR A 411 -10.83 19.50 4.00
C THR A 411 -11.39 20.22 5.23
N LEU A 412 -10.50 20.75 6.07
CA LEU A 412 -10.85 21.51 7.26
C LEU A 412 -11.42 22.87 6.85
N LYS A 413 -12.61 23.22 7.36
CA LYS A 413 -13.05 24.62 7.39
C LYS A 413 -12.23 25.34 8.47
N LEU A 414 -11.13 25.96 8.08
CA LEU A 414 -10.36 26.79 8.99
C LEU A 414 -10.77 28.25 8.74
N HIS A 415 -11.48 28.86 9.70
CA HIS A 415 -11.85 30.29 9.66
C HIS A 415 -10.64 31.23 9.49
N LEU A 416 -9.42 30.76 9.75
CA LEU A 416 -8.19 31.51 9.52
C LEU A 416 -7.81 31.69 8.02
N TYR A 417 -8.45 30.95 7.10
CA TYR A 417 -8.11 30.97 5.66
C TYR A 417 -9.23 31.51 4.75
N GLU A 418 -10.36 31.98 5.31
CA GLU A 418 -11.45 32.62 4.56
C GLU A 418 -11.01 33.89 3.80
N VAL A 419 -9.79 34.39 4.03
CA VAL A 419 -9.24 35.60 3.37
C VAL A 419 -8.38 35.29 2.12
N LEU A 420 -8.07 34.02 1.79
CA LEU A 420 -6.98 33.72 0.84
C LEU A 420 -7.37 33.05 -0.49
N ALA A 421 -8.65 32.78 -0.74
CA ALA A 421 -9.12 32.19 -2.00
C ALA A 421 -9.80 33.25 -2.90
N ALA A 422 -9.08 34.31 -3.25
CA ALA A 422 -9.51 35.29 -4.23
C ALA A 422 -8.47 35.39 -5.36
N SER A 423 -8.37 34.34 -6.18
CA SER A 423 -7.81 34.47 -7.53
C SER A 423 -8.38 33.35 -8.40
N THR A 424 -9.28 33.77 -9.31
CA THR A 424 -9.70 33.13 -10.58
C THR A 424 -10.10 31.66 -10.65
N LEU A 425 -10.01 30.88 -9.57
CA LEU A 425 -10.57 29.53 -9.49
C LEU A 425 -12.05 29.62 -9.10
N SER A 426 -12.93 29.47 -10.07
CA SER A 426 -14.33 29.15 -9.82
C SER A 426 -14.38 27.84 -9.03
N LEU A 427 -14.67 27.93 -7.72
CA LEU A 427 -14.90 26.78 -6.84
C LEU A 427 -16.10 25.98 -7.38
N LEU A 428 -15.82 24.97 -8.21
CA LEU A 428 -16.81 23.99 -8.62
C LEU A 428 -17.10 23.09 -7.42
N ARG A 429 -18.18 23.42 -6.71
CA ARG A 429 -18.76 22.59 -5.67
C ARG A 429 -19.45 21.43 -6.37
N MET A 430 -18.77 20.30 -6.53
CA MET A 430 -19.44 19.09 -6.99
C MET A 430 -20.41 18.62 -5.90
N PRO A 431 -21.72 18.52 -6.18
CA PRO A 431 -22.66 17.92 -5.23
C PRO A 431 -22.26 16.46 -5.04
N VAL A 432 -22.00 16.10 -3.78
CA VAL A 432 -21.86 14.70 -3.36
C VAL A 432 -23.27 14.19 -3.18
N ASP A 433 -23.94 13.82 -4.27
CA ASP A 433 -25.15 13.01 -4.27
C ASP A 433 -25.34 12.44 -5.68
N GLN A 434 -24.88 11.18 -5.87
CA GLN A 434 -25.58 10.08 -6.53
C GLN A 434 -24.78 8.79 -6.45
#